data_AF-A0A3D1H9N4-F1
#
_entry.id   AF-A0A3D1H9N4-F1
#
_cell.length_a   1.000
_cell.length_b   1.000
_cell.length_c   1.000
_cell.angle_alpha   90.00
_cell.angle_beta   90.00
_cell.angle_gamma   90.00
#
_symmetry.space_group_name_H-M   'P 1'
#
loop_
_entity.id
_entity.type
_entity.pdbx_description
1 polymer ?
#
loop_
_entity_poly.entity_id
_entity_poly.type
_entity_poly.pdbx_seq_one_letter_code
_entity_poly.pdbx_strand_id
1 'polypeptide(L)'
;MKKIYMWEPWFFIFFGVFHLHRIWALFDRESYASFWIGIMQNKGILYFLLMGILAALCITGICAFIKNKSQNYWWRWIYLFGGCYLLFDLFAIAAEIKFWGQLIDLMFDISSPYWNVIWSAFIIIGGLSFALGISLLYKRSGQK
;
A
#
# COMPACT_ATOMS: atom_id res chain seq x y z
N MET A 1 11.31 -0.99 -26.56
CA MET A 1 12.14 -1.48 -25.43
C MET A 1 11.40 -1.22 -24.14
N LYS A 2 11.37 -2.20 -23.23
CA LYS A 2 10.74 -2.01 -21.92
C LYS A 2 11.49 -0.90 -21.16
N LYS A 3 10.82 0.22 -20.88
CA LYS A 3 11.41 1.38 -20.20
C LYS A 3 10.90 1.45 -18.77
N ILE A 4 11.81 1.66 -17.83
CA ILE A 4 11.48 1.94 -16.42
C ILE A 4 11.36 3.46 -16.26
N TYR A 5 10.18 3.96 -15.90
CA TYR A 5 9.99 5.38 -15.66
C TYR A 5 10.70 5.81 -14.37
N MET A 6 11.04 7.10 -14.29
CA MET A 6 11.78 7.63 -13.14
C MET A 6 11.07 7.43 -11.81
N TRP A 7 9.74 7.53 -11.82
CA TRP A 7 8.92 7.50 -10.61
C TRP A 7 8.60 6.07 -10.16
N GLU A 8 8.68 5.04 -11.02
CA GLU A 8 8.30 3.66 -10.66
C GLU A 8 9.15 3.08 -9.52
N PRO A 9 10.48 3.22 -9.52
CA PRO A 9 11.27 2.74 -8.38
C PRO A 9 10.91 3.46 -7.07
N TRP A 10 10.67 4.78 -7.14
CA TRP A 10 10.27 5.58 -5.99
C TRP A 10 8.88 5.21 -5.48
N PHE A 11 7.95 4.85 -6.36
CA PHE A 11 6.65 4.31 -5.98
C PHE A 11 6.82 3.07 -5.09
N PHE A 12 7.62 2.10 -5.52
CA PHE A 12 7.82 0.85 -4.78
C PHE A 12 8.57 1.07 -3.45
N ILE A 13 9.54 1.99 -3.44
CA ILE A 13 10.24 2.38 -2.22
C ILE A 13 9.26 3.02 -1.22
N PHE A 14 8.48 4.01 -1.67
CA PHE A 14 7.51 4.69 -0.81
C PHE A 14 6.45 3.71 -0.29
N PHE A 15 5.89 2.88 -1.17
CA PHE A 15 4.92 1.85 -0.80
C PHE A 15 5.53 0.85 0.19
N GLY A 16 6.77 0.45 -0.02
CA GLY A 16 7.52 -0.43 0.87
C GLY A 16 7.71 0.18 2.26
N VAL A 17 8.18 1.42 2.35
CA VAL A 17 8.33 2.14 3.63
C VAL A 17 6.96 2.31 4.32
N PHE A 18 5.93 2.64 3.56
CA PHE A 18 4.56 2.71 4.07
C PHE A 18 4.03 1.37 4.60
N HIS A 19 4.60 0.23 4.20
CA HIS A 19 4.25 -1.06 4.80
C HIS A 19 5.17 -1.43 5.97
N LEU A 20 6.43 -1.02 5.93
CA LEU A 20 7.41 -1.30 6.97
C LEU A 20 7.11 -0.57 8.29
N HIS A 21 6.45 0.60 8.26
CA HIS A 21 6.04 1.28 9.51
C HIS A 21 5.15 0.40 10.40
N ARG A 22 4.46 -0.60 9.82
CA ARG A 22 3.61 -1.56 10.53
C ARG A 22 4.37 -2.46 11.48
N ILE A 23 5.71 -2.41 11.48
CA ILE A 23 6.52 -2.96 12.57
C ILE A 23 6.12 -2.39 13.93
N TRP A 24 5.62 -1.15 13.96
CA TRP A 24 5.06 -0.53 15.15
C TRP A 24 3.91 -1.38 15.74
N ALA A 25 3.06 -1.98 14.90
CA ALA A 25 1.98 -2.85 15.34
C ALA A 25 2.48 -4.09 16.11
N LEU A 26 3.72 -4.54 15.89
CA LEU A 26 4.29 -5.68 16.61
C LEU A 26 4.87 -5.28 17.97
N PHE A 27 5.32 -4.04 18.11
CA PHE A 27 5.91 -3.52 19.35
C PHE A 27 4.87 -2.96 20.31
N ASP A 28 3.87 -2.24 19.78
CA ASP A 28 2.83 -1.61 20.58
C ASP A 28 1.49 -1.71 19.83
N ARG A 29 0.69 -2.70 20.23
CA ARG A 29 -0.59 -3.00 19.57
C ARG A 29 -1.63 -1.92 19.83
N GLU A 30 -1.71 -1.45 21.08
CA GLU A 30 -2.72 -0.51 21.53
C GLU A 30 -2.52 0.86 20.90
N SER A 31 -1.29 1.38 20.92
CA SER A 31 -0.98 2.67 20.33
C SER A 31 -1.14 2.65 18.81
N TYR A 32 -0.70 1.56 18.16
CA TYR A 32 -0.86 1.40 16.72
C TYR A 32 -2.35 1.32 16.30
N ALA A 33 -3.15 0.50 16.97
CA ALA A 33 -4.58 0.36 16.67
C ALA A 33 -5.34 1.67 16.92
N SER A 34 -5.15 2.26 18.09
CA SER A 34 -5.84 3.51 18.48
C SER A 34 -5.51 4.67 17.55
N PHE A 35 -4.26 4.77 17.07
CA PHE A 35 -3.87 5.76 16.08
C PHE A 35 -4.61 5.59 14.75
N TRP A 36 -4.56 4.39 14.14
CA TRP A 36 -5.14 4.18 12.82
C TRP A 36 -6.68 4.20 12.83
N ILE A 37 -7.30 3.58 13.83
CA ILE A 37 -8.76 3.69 14.06
C ILE A 37 -9.15 5.15 14.30
N GLY A 38 -8.39 5.87 15.12
CA GLY A 38 -8.64 7.29 15.42
C GLY A 38 -8.57 8.17 14.17
N ILE A 39 -7.65 7.91 13.24
CA ILE A 39 -7.59 8.60 11.95
C ILE A 39 -8.85 8.34 11.12
N MET A 40 -9.29 7.08 11.05
CA MET A 40 -10.48 6.71 10.28
C MET A 40 -11.77 7.30 10.86
N GLN A 41 -11.90 7.35 12.19
CA GLN A 41 -13.08 7.87 12.87
C GLN A 41 -13.17 9.39 12.82
N ASN A 42 -12.05 10.10 13.05
CA ASN A 42 -12.05 11.56 13.08
C ASN A 42 -12.20 12.20 11.69
N LYS A 43 -11.93 11.45 10.61
CA LYS A 43 -12.00 11.92 9.21
C LYS A 43 -11.39 13.32 9.00
N GLY A 44 -10.27 13.59 9.67
CA GLY A 44 -9.59 14.88 9.63
C GLY A 44 -8.77 15.10 8.35
N ILE A 45 -7.99 16.18 8.31
CA ILE A 45 -7.12 16.52 7.17
C ILE A 45 -6.17 15.35 6.82
N LEU A 46 -5.57 14.72 7.83
CA LEU A 46 -4.64 13.62 7.64
C LEU A 46 -5.31 12.41 6.95
N TYR A 47 -6.55 12.10 7.31
CA TYR A 47 -7.33 11.04 6.67
C TYR A 47 -7.54 11.32 5.18
N PHE A 48 -8.04 12.51 4.83
CA PHE A 48 -8.27 12.87 3.43
C PHE A 48 -6.97 12.97 2.62
N LEU A 49 -5.90 13.46 3.24
CA LEU A 49 -4.58 13.53 2.60
C LEU A 49 -4.04 12.13 2.30
N LEU A 50 -4.12 11.20 3.26
CA LEU A 50 -3.71 9.81 3.05
C LEU A 50 -4.54 9.13 1.95
N MET A 51 -5.87 9.23 2.03
CA MET A 51 -6.75 8.63 1.02
C MET A 51 -6.49 9.21 -0.38
N GLY A 52 -6.34 10.53 -0.48
CA GLY A 52 -6.11 11.22 -1.75
C GLY A 52 -4.77 10.86 -2.38
N ILE A 53 -3.68 10.90 -1.61
CA ILE A 53 -2.34 10.51 -2.10
C ILE A 53 -2.35 9.06 -2.55
N LEU A 54 -2.93 8.16 -1.75
CA LEU A 54 -2.95 6.74 -2.05
C LEU A 54 -3.76 6.43 -3.30
N ALA A 55 -4.95 7.04 -3.45
CA ALA A 55 -5.76 6.92 -4.65
C ALA A 55 -5.01 7.43 -5.89
N ALA A 56 -4.35 8.59 -5.82
CA ALA A 56 -3.59 9.15 -6.93
C ALA A 56 -2.42 8.23 -7.34
N LEU A 57 -1.70 7.66 -6.36
CA LEU A 57 -0.65 6.68 -6.60
C LEU A 57 -1.20 5.42 -7.28
N CYS A 58 -2.34 4.88 -6.84
CA CYS A 58 -2.96 3.72 -7.47
C CYS A 58 -3.40 4.00 -8.91
N ILE A 59 -4.07 5.13 -9.15
CA ILE A 59 -4.54 5.53 -10.49
C ILE A 59 -3.35 5.69 -11.43
N THR A 60 -2.30 6.40 -11.01
CA THR A 60 -1.09 6.58 -11.83
C THR A 60 -0.40 5.26 -12.14
N GLY A 61 -0.33 4.34 -11.18
CA GLY A 61 0.13 2.97 -11.38
C GLY A 61 -0.67 2.20 -12.45
N ILE A 62 -2.00 2.21 -12.34
CA ILE A 62 -2.89 1.53 -13.29
C ILE A 62 -2.79 2.15 -14.69
N CYS A 63 -2.79 3.49 -14.79
CA CYS A 63 -2.58 4.19 -16.06
C CYS A 63 -1.24 3.81 -16.70
N ALA A 64 -0.17 3.69 -15.90
CA ALA A 64 1.13 3.25 -16.38
C ALA A 64 1.11 1.79 -16.87
N PHE A 65 0.38 0.90 -16.19
CA PHE A 65 0.18 -0.46 -16.63
C PHE A 65 -0.54 -0.53 -17.99
N ILE A 66 -1.66 0.19 -18.13
CA ILE A 66 -2.46 0.22 -19.37
C ILE A 66 -1.66 0.80 -20.54
N LYS A 67 -0.95 1.91 -20.31
CA LYS A 67 -0.13 2.57 -21.35
C LYS A 67 0.96 1.66 -21.92
N ASN A 68 1.46 0.70 -21.13
CA ASN A 68 2.55 -0.19 -21.53
C ASN A 68 2.09 -1.64 -21.80
N LYS A 69 0.80 -1.86 -22.11
CA LYS A 69 0.15 -3.19 -22.26
C LYS A 69 0.95 -4.22 -23.09
N SER A 70 1.63 -3.80 -24.16
CA SER A 70 2.41 -4.70 -25.05
C SER A 70 3.87 -4.92 -24.59
N GLN A 71 4.43 -4.07 -23.73
CA GLN A 71 5.83 -4.15 -23.27
C GLN A 71 5.94 -4.10 -21.73
N ASN A 72 4.99 -4.71 -21.03
CA ASN A 72 4.97 -4.69 -19.58
C ASN A 72 6.03 -5.60 -18.96
N TYR A 73 6.60 -5.13 -17.86
CA TYR A 73 7.34 -5.99 -16.94
C TYR A 73 6.35 -6.75 -16.06
N TRP A 74 6.73 -7.97 -15.65
CA TRP A 74 5.89 -8.81 -14.80
C TRP A 74 5.54 -8.13 -13.46
N TRP A 75 6.47 -7.38 -12.86
CA TRP A 75 6.20 -6.66 -11.60
C TRP A 75 5.17 -5.53 -11.73
N ARG A 76 4.87 -5.02 -12.94
CA ARG A 76 3.83 -3.98 -13.11
C ARG A 76 2.42 -4.51 -12.85
N TRP A 77 2.21 -5.83 -12.82
CA TRP A 77 0.94 -6.42 -12.40
C TRP A 77 0.56 -6.01 -10.97
N ILE A 78 1.54 -5.67 -10.13
CA ILE A 78 1.29 -5.13 -8.78
C ILE A 78 0.46 -3.84 -8.86
N TYR A 79 0.68 -2.99 -9.88
CA TYR A 79 -0.12 -1.77 -10.05
C TYR A 79 -1.58 -2.07 -10.36
N LEU A 80 -1.86 -3.11 -11.13
CA LEU A 80 -3.24 -3.47 -11.45
C LEU A 80 -3.90 -4.13 -10.25
N PHE A 81 -3.36 -5.24 -9.74
CA PHE A 81 -3.99 -5.98 -8.66
C PHE A 81 -3.95 -5.23 -7.34
N GLY A 82 -2.77 -4.77 -6.93
CA GLY A 82 -2.62 -4.00 -5.69
C GLY A 82 -3.29 -2.63 -5.77
N GLY A 83 -3.20 -1.95 -6.91
CA GLY A 83 -3.86 -0.66 -7.11
C GLY A 83 -5.38 -0.77 -7.13
N CYS A 84 -5.97 -1.74 -7.84
CA CYS A 84 -7.41 -1.94 -7.84
C CYS A 84 -7.93 -2.36 -6.46
N TYR A 85 -7.22 -3.26 -5.78
CA TYR A 85 -7.57 -3.65 -4.41
C TYR A 85 -7.57 -2.44 -3.47
N LEU A 86 -6.52 -1.62 -3.52
CA LEU A 86 -6.41 -0.46 -2.64
C LEU A 86 -7.44 0.62 -2.96
N LEU A 87 -7.76 0.84 -4.24
CA LEU A 87 -8.87 1.73 -4.62
C LEU A 87 -10.22 1.21 -4.14
N PHE A 88 -10.44 -0.10 -4.19
CA PHE A 88 -11.64 -0.72 -3.62
C PHE A 88 -11.68 -0.53 -2.10
N ASP A 89 -10.57 -0.72 -1.38
CA ASP A 89 -10.46 -0.46 0.06
C ASP A 89 -10.86 0.98 0.40
N LEU A 90 -10.25 1.95 -0.30
CA LEU A 90 -10.53 3.36 -0.08
C LEU A 90 -12.00 3.69 -0.38
N PHE A 91 -12.56 3.12 -1.45
CA PHE A 91 -13.96 3.27 -1.77
C PHE A 91 -14.87 2.66 -0.69
N ALA A 92 -14.56 1.46 -0.22
CA ALA A 92 -15.35 0.76 0.78
C ALA A 92 -15.35 1.49 2.12
N ILE A 93 -14.20 2.07 2.51
CA ILE A 93 -14.09 2.94 3.69
C ILE A 93 -14.89 4.22 3.48
N ALA A 94 -14.76 4.88 2.32
CA ALA A 94 -15.45 6.13 2.02
C ALA A 94 -16.98 5.96 1.93
N ALA A 95 -17.43 4.82 1.40
CA ALA A 95 -18.85 4.46 1.26
C ALA A 95 -19.42 3.78 2.52
N GLU A 96 -18.64 3.66 3.59
CA GLU A 96 -19.04 3.07 4.88
C GLU A 96 -19.70 1.69 4.73
N ILE A 97 -19.13 0.85 3.85
CA ILE A 97 -19.65 -0.50 3.61
C ILE A 97 -19.54 -1.30 4.91
N LYS A 98 -20.67 -1.63 5.53
CA LYS A 98 -20.76 -2.30 6.85
C LYS A 98 -19.86 -3.53 6.96
N PHE A 99 -19.89 -4.40 5.95
CA PHE A 99 -19.06 -5.61 5.91
C PHE A 99 -17.56 -5.27 5.94
N TRP A 100 -17.14 -4.24 5.20
CA TRP A 100 -15.75 -3.82 5.16
C TRP A 100 -15.31 -3.18 6.48
N GLY A 101 -16.17 -2.37 7.10
CA GLY A 101 -15.94 -1.82 8.43
C GLY A 101 -15.70 -2.91 9.48
N GLN A 102 -16.56 -3.94 9.51
CA GLN A 102 -16.40 -5.08 10.42
C GLN A 102 -15.09 -5.85 10.20
N LEU A 103 -14.65 -6.01 8.95
CA LEU A 103 -13.37 -6.64 8.64
C LEU A 103 -12.19 -5.79 9.12
N ILE A 104 -12.27 -4.48 8.95
CA ILE A 104 -11.24 -3.54 9.46
C ILE A 104 -11.18 -3.62 10.99
N ASP A 105 -12.31 -3.60 11.67
CA ASP A 105 -12.36 -3.72 13.13
C ASP A 105 -11.74 -5.04 13.61
N LEU A 106 -12.02 -6.15 12.92
CA LEU A 106 -11.42 -7.45 13.21
C LEU A 106 -9.92 -7.49 12.93
N MET A 107 -9.46 -6.79 11.90
CA MET A 107 -8.03 -6.64 11.60
C MET A 107 -7.29 -5.84 12.70
N PHE A 108 -7.99 -4.88 13.33
CA PHE A 108 -7.46 -4.04 14.40
C PHE A 108 -7.81 -4.54 15.82
N ASP A 109 -8.34 -5.76 15.95
CA ASP A 109 -8.56 -6.40 17.25
C ASP A 109 -7.21 -6.85 17.86
N ILE A 110 -6.74 -6.08 18.86
CA ILE A 110 -5.47 -6.31 19.55
C ILE A 110 -5.41 -7.64 20.31
N SER A 111 -6.58 -8.20 20.66
CA SER A 111 -6.70 -9.48 21.37
C SER A 111 -6.64 -10.69 20.45
N SER A 112 -6.74 -10.47 19.13
CA SER A 112 -6.72 -11.52 18.14
C SER A 112 -5.39 -12.30 18.13
N PRO A 113 -5.42 -13.64 18.13
CA PRO A 113 -4.20 -14.45 18.01
C PRO A 113 -3.53 -14.28 16.64
N TYR A 114 -4.27 -13.79 15.63
CA TYR A 114 -3.76 -13.55 14.28
C TYR A 114 -3.06 -12.21 14.11
N TRP A 115 -3.08 -11.33 15.12
CA TRP A 115 -2.49 -9.99 15.06
C TRP A 115 -1.06 -10.01 14.49
N ASN A 116 -0.16 -10.78 15.13
CA ASN A 116 1.24 -10.84 14.71
C ASN A 116 1.38 -11.40 13.28
N VAL A 117 0.55 -12.36 12.89
CA VAL A 117 0.60 -12.98 11.56
C VAL A 117 0.19 -11.97 10.49
N ILE A 118 -0.92 -11.26 10.70
CA ILE A 118 -1.45 -10.26 9.78
C ILE A 118 -0.42 -9.14 9.58
N TRP A 119 0.04 -8.53 10.66
CA TRP A 119 0.96 -7.39 10.57
C TRP A 119 2.34 -7.81 10.05
N SER A 120 2.85 -8.99 10.40
CA SER A 120 4.09 -9.53 9.82
C SER A 120 3.98 -9.77 8.32
N ALA A 121 2.84 -10.27 7.83
CA ALA A 121 2.61 -10.45 6.39
C ALA A 121 2.70 -9.11 5.64
N PHE A 122 2.08 -8.05 6.18
CA PHE A 122 2.20 -6.71 5.59
C PHE A 122 3.63 -6.16 5.61
N ILE A 123 4.39 -6.39 6.69
CA ILE A 123 5.80 -5.99 6.79
C ILE A 123 6.64 -6.71 5.74
N ILE A 124 6.43 -8.01 5.53
CA ILE A 124 7.12 -8.80 4.51
C ILE A 124 6.81 -8.26 3.11
N ILE A 125 5.53 -8.01 2.79
CA ILE A 125 5.13 -7.40 1.51
C ILE A 125 5.80 -6.03 1.33
N GLY A 126 5.90 -5.25 2.40
CA GLY A 126 6.62 -3.98 2.42
C GLY A 126 8.10 -4.12 2.11
N GLY A 127 8.78 -5.06 2.77
CA GLY A 127 10.19 -5.36 2.53
C GLY A 127 10.46 -5.82 1.10
N LEU A 128 9.62 -6.70 0.56
CA LEU A 128 9.71 -7.16 -0.84
C LEU A 128 9.50 -6.01 -1.83
N SER A 129 8.50 -5.15 -1.58
CA SER A 129 8.23 -3.97 -2.41
C SER A 129 9.39 -2.97 -2.37
N PHE A 130 9.95 -2.73 -1.18
CA PHE A 130 11.11 -1.85 -1.01
C PHE A 130 12.34 -2.37 -1.74
N ALA A 131 12.65 -3.66 -1.59
CA ALA A 131 13.77 -4.31 -2.28
C ALA A 131 13.59 -4.28 -3.81
N LEU A 132 12.36 -4.50 -4.29
CA LEU A 132 12.02 -4.35 -5.70
C LEU A 132 12.29 -2.91 -6.17
N GLY A 133 11.87 -1.90 -5.40
CA GLY A 133 12.12 -0.49 -5.71
C GLY A 133 13.61 -0.16 -5.84
N ILE A 134 14.45 -0.64 -4.91
CA ILE A 134 15.92 -0.48 -5.00
C ILE A 134 16.48 -1.18 -6.24
N SER A 135 16.06 -2.42 -6.50
CA SER A 135 16.49 -3.17 -7.69
C SER A 135 16.15 -2.45 -8.99
N LEU A 136 14.95 -1.84 -9.06
CA LEU A 136 14.53 -1.04 -10.21
C LEU A 136 15.31 0.26 -10.34
N LEU A 137 15.71 0.91 -9.23
CA LEU A 137 16.60 2.07 -9.27
C LEU A 137 17.94 1.70 -9.89
N TYR A 138 18.57 0.62 -9.42
CA TYR A 138 19.87 0.15 -9.93
C TYR A 138 19.79 -0.27 -11.41
N LYS A 139 18.74 -1.01 -11.78
CA LYS A 139 18.53 -1.41 -13.18
C LYS A 139 18.32 -0.20 -14.09
N ARG A 140 17.65 0.85 -13.61
CA ARG A 140 17.45 2.09 -14.36
C ARG A 140 18.73 2.90 -14.51
N SER A 141 19.61 2.95 -13.49
CA SER A 141 20.89 3.67 -13.63
C SER A 141 21.78 3.08 -14.71
N GLY A 142 21.71 1.77 -14.96
CA GLY A 142 22.38 1.10 -16.08
C GLY A 142 21.63 1.17 -17.43
N GLN A 143 20.45 1.78 -17.49
CA GLN A 143 19.70 2.04 -18.73
C GLN A 143 19.89 3.47 -19.27
N LYS A 144 20.63 4.32 -18.54
CA LYS A 144 21.04 5.65 -19.01
C LYS A 144 22.15 5.52 -20.04
#